data_AF-A0A241WF19-F1
#
_entry.id   AF-A0A241WF19-F1
#
_cell.length_a   1.000
_cell.length_b   1.000
_cell.length_c   1.000
_cell.angle_alpha   90.00
_cell.angle_beta   90.00
_cell.angle_gamma   90.00
#
_symmetry.space_group_name_H-M   'P 1'
#
loop_
_entity.id
_entity.type
_entity.pdbx_description
1 polymer ?
#
loop_
_entity_poly.entity_id
_entity_poly.type
_entity_poly.pdbx_seq_one_letter_code
_entity_poly.pdbx_strand_id
1 'polypeptide(L)'
;MGNYFFLQVFTVVFALSIATTIFNKRILGFPQAIGVPLVSAIFVFILQWGASLLNGNQFISINIHNIEEAVRHIDFYDFLVNGVICFILTSSALKFKVSDLKVFWKPISILATIALLLCAGFFAGMVFGFQYLIGSPVPILVLLLLGSALGATDPIGIKGVLSSVRAPHHLIVKLEGESLFNDAMCIAVFMTLLNVLEGEHFSLLATLQTLLYEIVVAVIIGWAFGLGILRLLRGKHEMESLILTTALLACGSYLVALFAHASAPIACVIGGLIVGNKWKEILADREIREVNHFWHTVEGIINSFLFTLIGLEIFILDLSSSLILGGIFAFFALHLSRFAANFLSFAFFPSFRQKSYNGSLAILSWGGVRGGISLALILAVANVPELRPYSSILIGYTFISVLLSGIVCGLGLPAVMNAFYYNPDEQKEGFKGWYQRMCNRMNRKGFKYIVGEDTYGNETITIYNPEALVDKKSDDGVAAVHHPDKAQEVKRLENPNNF
;
A
#
# COMPACT_ATOMS: atom_id res chain seq x y z
N MET A 1 36.51 21.49 5.86
CA MET A 1 36.39 20.11 5.34
C MET A 1 34.97 19.97 4.82
N GLY A 2 34.79 19.66 3.53
CA GLY A 2 33.46 19.59 2.92
C GLY A 2 32.53 18.64 3.66
N ASN A 3 31.24 18.98 3.71
CA ASN A 3 30.24 18.43 4.63
C ASN A 3 29.93 16.94 4.31
N TYR A 4 30.80 16.00 4.70
CA TYR A 4 30.54 14.55 4.66
C TYR A 4 29.43 14.11 5.65
N PHE A 5 28.86 15.05 6.39
CA PHE A 5 27.84 14.82 7.40
C PHE A 5 26.63 14.06 6.84
N PHE A 6 26.11 14.47 5.68
CA PHE A 6 24.99 13.76 5.04
C PHE A 6 25.34 12.28 4.78
N LEU A 7 26.53 12.00 4.24
CA LEU A 7 26.96 10.64 3.92
C LEU A 7 27.17 9.79 5.18
N GLN A 8 27.68 10.39 6.27
CA GLN A 8 27.83 9.73 7.57
C GLN A 8 26.47 9.36 8.17
N VAL A 9 25.55 10.33 8.21
CA VAL A 9 24.18 10.12 8.71
C VAL A 9 23.47 9.06 7.89
N PHE A 10 23.55 9.15 6.55
CA PHE A 10 22.99 8.16 5.65
C PHE A 10 23.54 6.75 5.93
N THR A 11 24.86 6.63 6.11
CA THR A 11 25.51 5.34 6.42
C THR A 11 25.04 4.78 7.76
N VAL A 12 24.89 5.62 8.79
CA VAL A 12 24.41 5.21 10.12
C VAL A 12 22.96 4.72 10.05
N VAL A 13 22.08 5.48 9.38
CA VAL A 13 20.67 5.08 9.21
C VAL A 13 20.57 3.79 8.40
N PHE A 14 21.40 3.63 7.37
CA PHE A 14 21.41 2.42 6.55
C PHE A 14 21.89 1.19 7.35
N ALA A 15 22.97 1.35 8.14
CA ALA A 15 23.45 0.31 9.04
C ALA A 15 22.40 -0.07 10.10
N LEU A 16 21.71 0.93 10.67
CA LEU A 16 20.61 0.71 11.59
C LEU A 16 19.48 -0.07 10.92
N SER A 17 19.09 0.31 9.70
CA SER A 17 18.06 -0.38 8.92
C SER A 17 18.39 -1.85 8.66
N ILE A 18 19.63 -2.14 8.32
CA ILE A 18 20.11 -3.52 8.16
C ILE A 18 20.00 -4.27 9.49
N ALA A 19 20.48 -3.69 10.59
CA ALA A 19 20.47 -4.32 11.90
C ALA A 19 19.04 -4.63 12.39
N THR A 20 18.14 -3.64 12.32
CA THR A 20 16.74 -3.77 12.77
C THR A 20 15.97 -4.76 11.90
N THR A 21 16.24 -4.78 10.59
CA THR A 21 15.64 -5.74 9.65
C THR A 21 16.12 -7.17 9.89
N ILE A 22 17.43 -7.38 10.11
CA ILE A 22 17.98 -8.69 10.45
C ILE A 22 17.41 -9.18 11.78
N PHE A 23 17.35 -8.32 12.78
CA PHE A 23 16.78 -8.64 14.09
C PHE A 23 15.31 -9.05 13.94
N ASN A 24 14.50 -8.26 13.23
CA ASN A 24 13.10 -8.61 12.99
C ASN A 24 12.97 -9.96 12.27
N LYS A 25 13.72 -10.19 11.20
CA LYS A 25 13.63 -11.45 10.43
C LYS A 25 14.08 -12.68 11.23
N ARG A 26 15.13 -12.57 12.05
CA ARG A 26 15.71 -13.72 12.75
C ARG A 26 15.07 -14.01 14.11
N ILE A 27 14.53 -13.00 14.78
CA ILE A 27 14.08 -13.11 16.17
C ILE A 27 12.57 -12.94 16.30
N LEU A 28 11.99 -11.88 15.71
CA LEU A 28 10.57 -11.56 15.90
C LEU A 28 9.65 -12.26 14.88
N GLY A 29 10.09 -12.37 13.64
CA GLY A 29 9.30 -12.94 12.54
C GLY A 29 8.08 -12.10 12.14
N PHE A 30 7.99 -10.82 12.55
CA PHE A 30 6.86 -9.97 12.19
C PHE A 30 6.97 -9.48 10.74
N PRO A 31 5.82 -9.18 10.09
CA PRO A 31 5.80 -8.44 8.82
C PRO A 31 6.70 -7.20 8.91
N GLN A 32 7.46 -6.91 7.85
CA GLN A 32 8.48 -5.85 7.87
C GLN A 32 7.91 -4.49 8.28
N ALA A 33 6.71 -4.15 7.77
CA ALA A 33 6.01 -2.92 8.08
C ALA A 33 5.68 -2.71 9.57
N ILE A 34 5.71 -3.78 10.37
CA ILE A 34 5.45 -3.74 11.82
C ILE A 34 6.75 -3.89 12.59
N GLY A 35 7.51 -4.93 12.25
CA GLY A 35 8.67 -5.33 13.03
C GLY A 35 9.83 -4.35 12.91
N VAL A 36 10.10 -3.82 11.71
CA VAL A 36 11.23 -2.91 11.49
C VAL A 36 11.03 -1.57 12.20
N PRO A 37 9.87 -0.88 12.13
CA PRO A 37 9.66 0.35 12.89
C PRO A 37 9.70 0.11 14.40
N LEU A 38 9.09 -0.98 14.88
CA LEU A 38 9.06 -1.31 16.31
C LEU A 38 10.46 -1.57 16.87
N VAL A 39 11.26 -2.38 16.18
CA VAL A 39 12.64 -2.68 16.60
C VAL A 39 13.51 -1.43 16.52
N SER A 40 13.36 -0.62 15.46
CA SER A 40 14.06 0.66 15.33
C SER A 40 13.75 1.59 16.49
N ALA A 41 12.46 1.71 16.86
CA ALA A 41 12.04 2.51 17.99
C ALA A 41 12.67 2.03 19.31
N ILE A 42 12.59 0.73 19.60
CA ILE A 42 13.19 0.16 20.82
C ILE A 42 14.71 0.35 20.83
N PHE A 43 15.37 0.18 19.69
CA PHE A 43 16.81 0.34 19.59
C PHE A 43 17.25 1.78 19.88
N VAL A 44 16.54 2.76 19.33
CA VAL A 44 16.78 4.18 19.58
C VAL A 44 16.55 4.52 21.04
N PHE A 45 15.47 4.01 21.65
CA PHE A 45 15.23 4.14 23.09
C PHE A 45 16.42 3.65 23.93
N ILE A 46 16.91 2.45 23.63
CA ILE A 46 18.04 1.83 24.35
C ILE A 46 19.31 2.65 24.16
N LEU A 47 19.58 3.12 22.94
CA LEU A 47 20.73 3.99 22.66
C LEU A 47 20.66 5.30 23.45
N GLN A 48 19.48 5.93 23.49
CA GLN A 48 19.28 7.18 24.23
C GLN A 48 19.38 6.97 25.74
N TRP A 49 18.78 5.91 26.27
CA TRP A 49 18.89 5.55 27.68
C TRP A 49 20.35 5.24 28.07
N GLY A 50 21.06 4.48 27.24
CA GLY A 50 22.49 4.21 27.41
C GLY A 50 23.33 5.49 27.37
N ALA A 51 23.07 6.39 26.43
CA ALA A 51 23.72 7.70 26.35
C ALA A 51 23.46 8.55 27.60
N SER A 52 22.23 8.52 28.14
CA SER A 52 21.87 9.23 29.37
C SER A 52 22.59 8.69 30.61
N LEU A 53 22.83 7.37 30.68
CA LEU A 53 23.59 6.73 31.77
C LEU A 53 25.10 7.03 31.69
N LEU A 54 25.61 7.24 30.48
CA LEU A 54 27.02 7.57 30.22
C LEU A 54 27.30 9.08 30.25
N ASN A 55 26.29 9.89 30.52
CA ASN A 55 26.39 11.35 30.50
C ASN A 55 27.35 11.81 31.63
N GLY A 56 28.54 12.28 31.25
CA GLY A 56 29.63 12.65 32.16
C GLY A 56 30.92 11.82 32.02
N ASN A 57 30.96 10.81 31.14
CA ASN A 57 32.15 9.99 30.92
C ASN A 57 33.11 10.63 29.88
N GLN A 58 34.39 10.78 30.21
CA GLN A 58 35.37 11.52 29.37
C GLN A 58 35.73 10.82 28.04
N PHE A 59 35.34 9.56 27.84
CA PHE A 59 35.75 8.75 26.68
C PHE A 59 34.67 8.58 25.59
N ILE A 60 33.38 8.77 25.91
CA ILE A 60 32.27 8.54 24.97
C ILE A 60 31.22 9.63 25.18
N SER A 61 31.19 10.65 24.31
CA SER A 61 30.13 11.65 24.26
C SER A 61 29.18 11.36 23.10
N ILE A 62 28.06 10.70 23.38
CA ILE A 62 26.97 10.55 22.40
C ILE A 62 26.13 11.82 22.47
N ASN A 63 26.37 12.77 21.56
CA ASN A 63 25.58 13.99 21.48
C ASN A 63 24.26 13.70 20.73
N ILE A 64 23.21 13.43 21.50
CA ILE A 64 21.84 13.14 20.99
C ILE A 64 21.32 14.29 20.13
N HIS A 65 21.66 15.54 20.48
CA HIS A 65 21.21 16.72 19.74
C HIS A 65 21.73 16.73 18.30
N ASN A 66 22.99 16.34 18.09
CA ASN A 66 23.57 16.26 16.75
C ASN A 66 22.95 15.14 15.91
N ILE A 67 22.50 14.05 16.53
CA ILE A 67 21.81 12.94 15.84
C ILE A 67 20.39 13.37 15.45
N GLU A 68 19.70 14.07 16.35
CA GLU A 68 18.37 14.60 16.07
C GLU A 68 18.41 15.67 14.97
N GLU A 69 19.37 16.60 15.05
CA GLU A 69 19.61 17.63 14.04
C GLU A 69 20.05 17.02 12.70
N ALA A 70 20.88 15.97 12.73
CA ALA A 70 21.23 15.17 11.56
C ALA A 70 20.01 14.56 10.85
N VAL A 71 19.14 13.89 11.59
CA VAL A 71 17.93 13.25 11.04
C VAL A 71 16.99 14.31 10.48
N ARG A 72 16.83 15.44 11.18
CA ARG A 72 15.99 16.57 10.72
C ARG A 72 16.53 17.27 9.47
N HIS A 73 17.83 17.21 9.20
CA HIS A 73 18.46 17.79 8.01
C HIS A 73 18.47 16.88 6.77
N ILE A 74 18.06 15.60 6.90
CA ILE A 74 17.87 14.77 5.72
C ILE A 74 16.63 15.30 4.98
N ASP A 75 16.84 15.82 3.78
CA ASP A 75 15.73 16.15 2.87
C ASP A 75 15.11 14.85 2.35
N PHE A 76 14.21 14.30 3.17
CA PHE A 76 13.52 13.04 2.90
C PHE A 76 12.65 13.13 1.64
N TYR A 77 12.15 14.31 1.31
CA TYR A 77 11.38 14.53 0.09
C TYR A 77 12.22 14.22 -1.14
N ASP A 78 13.36 14.90 -1.26
CA ASP A 78 14.21 14.76 -2.44
C ASP A 78 14.83 13.37 -2.53
N PHE A 79 15.30 12.81 -1.41
CA PHE A 79 15.86 11.47 -1.44
C PHE A 79 14.82 10.43 -1.89
N LEU A 80 13.59 10.52 -1.37
CA LEU A 80 12.61 9.45 -1.53
C LEU A 80 11.76 9.64 -2.77
N VAL A 81 11.07 10.78 -2.88
CA VAL A 81 10.21 11.08 -4.02
C VAL A 81 11.03 11.21 -5.28
N ASN A 82 12.10 12.02 -5.26
CA ASN A 82 12.90 12.28 -6.45
C ASN A 82 13.99 11.24 -6.73
N GLY A 83 14.38 10.44 -5.73
CA GLY A 83 15.42 9.42 -5.89
C GLY A 83 14.93 7.97 -5.94
N VAL A 84 14.06 7.57 -5.00
CA VAL A 84 13.83 6.15 -4.70
C VAL A 84 12.50 5.61 -5.23
N ILE A 85 11.45 6.43 -5.31
CA ILE A 85 10.11 6.03 -5.76
C ILE A 85 10.13 5.44 -7.18
N CYS A 86 10.97 6.00 -8.07
CA CYS A 86 11.07 5.52 -9.45
C CYS A 86 11.43 4.03 -9.52
N PHE A 87 12.29 3.55 -8.62
CA PHE A 87 12.70 2.15 -8.56
C PHE A 87 11.60 1.25 -8.00
N ILE A 88 10.88 1.67 -6.95
CA ILE A 88 9.80 0.87 -6.35
C ILE A 88 8.64 0.70 -7.34
N LEU A 89 8.23 1.79 -7.98
CA LEU A 89 7.12 1.77 -8.94
C LEU A 89 7.48 0.97 -10.19
N THR A 90 8.70 1.14 -10.71
CA THR A 90 9.17 0.36 -11.87
C THR A 90 9.28 -1.12 -11.52
N SER A 91 9.83 -1.47 -10.35
CA SER A 91 9.90 -2.86 -9.84
C SER A 91 8.52 -3.52 -9.80
N SER A 92 7.53 -2.81 -9.26
CA SER A 92 6.15 -3.30 -9.16
C SER A 92 5.51 -3.49 -10.54
N ALA A 93 5.71 -2.51 -11.43
CA ALA A 93 5.18 -2.54 -12.79
C ALA A 93 5.79 -3.66 -13.66
N LEU A 94 7.10 -3.94 -13.52
CA LEU A 94 7.79 -5.00 -14.25
C LEU A 94 7.23 -6.41 -13.96
N LYS A 95 6.73 -6.62 -12.73
CA LYS A 95 6.18 -7.91 -12.29
C LYS A 95 4.70 -8.07 -12.66
N PHE A 96 3.99 -6.97 -12.89
CA PHE A 96 2.54 -6.96 -13.09
C PHE A 96 2.14 -7.39 -14.51
N LYS A 97 1.22 -8.37 -14.61
CA LYS A 97 0.77 -8.90 -15.90
C LYS A 97 -0.33 -8.03 -16.50
N VAL A 98 -0.11 -7.51 -17.71
CA VAL A 98 -1.09 -6.72 -18.48
C VAL A 98 -2.28 -7.57 -18.93
N SER A 99 -2.13 -8.89 -19.09
CA SER A 99 -3.27 -9.79 -19.33
C SER A 99 -4.28 -9.70 -18.19
N ASP A 100 -3.78 -9.74 -16.96
CA ASP A 100 -4.58 -9.74 -15.74
C ASP A 100 -5.18 -8.34 -15.53
N LEU A 101 -4.41 -7.29 -15.85
CA LEU A 101 -4.91 -5.92 -15.91
C LEU A 101 -6.09 -5.79 -16.87
N LYS A 102 -6.00 -6.32 -18.10
CA LYS A 102 -7.07 -6.21 -19.11
C LYS A 102 -8.36 -6.88 -18.67
N VAL A 103 -8.27 -7.96 -17.89
CA VAL A 103 -9.46 -8.62 -17.32
C VAL A 103 -10.09 -7.76 -16.22
N PHE A 104 -9.27 -7.17 -15.35
CA PHE A 104 -9.75 -6.45 -14.15
C PHE A 104 -9.56 -4.92 -14.19
N TRP A 105 -9.39 -4.31 -15.38
CA TRP A 105 -9.02 -2.90 -15.48
C TRP A 105 -10.09 -1.98 -14.88
N LYS A 106 -11.38 -2.25 -15.12
CA LYS A 106 -12.48 -1.43 -14.58
C LYS A 106 -12.48 -1.38 -13.06
N PRO A 107 -12.53 -2.52 -12.32
CA PRO A 107 -12.50 -2.46 -10.87
C PRO A 107 -11.20 -1.87 -10.32
N ILE A 108 -10.04 -2.16 -10.93
CA ILE A 108 -8.76 -1.58 -10.53
C ILE A 108 -8.77 -0.05 -10.70
N SER A 109 -9.21 0.46 -11.85
CA SER A 109 -9.29 1.90 -12.10
C SER A 109 -10.27 2.60 -11.15
N ILE A 110 -11.43 2.00 -10.87
CA ILE A 110 -12.39 2.57 -9.90
C ILE A 110 -11.78 2.67 -8.50
N LEU A 111 -11.06 1.62 -8.05
CA LEU A 111 -10.40 1.61 -6.76
C LEU A 111 -9.26 2.66 -6.69
N ALA A 112 -8.38 2.66 -7.68
CA ALA A 112 -7.20 3.54 -7.71
C ALA A 112 -7.52 5.03 -7.95
N THR A 113 -8.73 5.37 -8.38
CA THR A 113 -9.13 6.77 -8.65
C THR A 113 -10.30 7.22 -7.79
N ILE A 114 -11.52 6.80 -8.11
CA ILE A 114 -12.75 7.27 -7.46
C ILE A 114 -12.74 6.88 -5.98
N ALA A 115 -12.41 5.63 -5.65
CA ALA A 115 -12.40 5.20 -4.26
C ALA A 115 -11.29 5.90 -3.45
N LEU A 116 -10.11 6.13 -4.05
CA LEU A 116 -9.05 6.94 -3.43
C LEU A 116 -9.53 8.36 -3.12
N LEU A 117 -10.13 9.05 -4.09
CA LEU A 117 -10.57 10.45 -3.91
C LEU A 117 -11.69 10.56 -2.88
N LEU A 118 -12.66 9.64 -2.92
CA LEU A 118 -13.71 9.56 -1.91
C LEU A 118 -13.14 9.22 -0.53
N CYS A 119 -12.15 8.32 -0.45
CA CYS A 119 -11.51 7.96 0.82
C CYS A 119 -10.80 9.16 1.43
N ALA A 120 -10.02 9.91 0.64
CA ALA A 120 -9.34 11.12 1.09
C ALA A 120 -10.34 12.19 1.56
N GLY A 121 -11.43 12.41 0.80
CA GLY A 121 -12.49 13.35 1.18
C GLY A 121 -13.24 12.96 2.47
N PHE A 122 -13.66 11.70 2.59
CA PHE A 122 -14.32 11.21 3.81
C PHE A 122 -13.40 11.25 5.02
N PHE A 123 -12.12 10.90 4.83
CA PHE A 123 -11.12 10.96 5.89
C PHE A 123 -10.93 12.40 6.36
N ALA A 124 -10.70 13.32 5.42
CA ALA A 124 -10.54 14.74 5.73
C ALA A 124 -11.76 15.29 6.47
N GLY A 125 -12.98 14.97 6.02
CA GLY A 125 -14.21 15.40 6.68
C GLY A 125 -14.37 14.86 8.11
N MET A 126 -14.08 13.58 8.33
CA MET A 126 -14.17 12.99 9.68
C MET A 126 -13.12 13.55 10.64
N VAL A 127 -11.86 13.67 10.18
CA VAL A 127 -10.78 14.23 11.00
C VAL A 127 -11.00 15.72 11.24
N PHE A 128 -11.54 16.45 10.27
CA PHE A 128 -11.91 17.86 10.45
C PHE A 128 -12.95 18.04 11.55
N GLY A 129 -14.01 17.22 11.54
CA GLY A 129 -15.02 17.22 12.59
C GLY A 129 -14.43 16.91 13.96
N PHE A 130 -13.55 15.91 14.06
CA PHE A 130 -12.85 15.58 15.30
C PHE A 130 -11.96 16.71 15.82
N GLN A 131 -11.16 17.32 14.95
CA GLN A 131 -10.26 18.42 15.28
C GLN A 131 -11.02 19.69 15.70
N TYR A 132 -12.14 19.96 15.05
CA TYR A 132 -13.04 21.03 15.46
C TYR A 132 -13.63 20.80 16.85
N LEU A 133 -14.07 19.57 17.17
CA LEU A 133 -14.64 19.22 18.48
C LEU A 133 -13.63 19.32 19.63
N ILE A 134 -12.35 19.05 19.36
CA ILE A 134 -11.27 19.12 20.37
C ILE A 134 -10.72 20.56 20.52
N GLY A 135 -11.17 21.50 19.68
CA GLY A 135 -10.74 22.90 19.74
C GLY A 135 -9.36 23.15 19.12
N SER A 136 -8.86 22.23 18.30
CA SER A 136 -7.60 22.37 17.55
C SER A 136 -7.89 22.31 16.05
N PRO A 137 -8.48 23.38 15.46
CA PRO A 137 -8.93 23.35 14.08
C PRO A 137 -7.74 23.20 13.13
N VAL A 138 -7.81 22.21 12.25
CA VAL A 138 -6.87 22.01 11.16
C VAL A 138 -7.60 22.31 9.84
N PRO A 139 -7.02 23.09 8.92
CA PRO A 139 -7.64 23.37 7.64
C PRO A 139 -7.98 22.07 6.89
N ILE A 140 -9.17 22.01 6.30
CA ILE A 140 -9.64 20.84 5.54
C ILE A 140 -8.66 20.43 4.44
N LEU A 141 -7.97 21.41 3.82
CA LEU A 141 -7.00 21.18 2.75
C LEU A 141 -5.76 20.41 3.25
N VAL A 142 -5.28 20.72 4.45
CA VAL A 142 -4.18 19.99 5.11
C VAL A 142 -4.61 18.56 5.42
N LEU A 143 -5.85 18.35 5.86
CA LEU A 143 -6.40 17.03 6.14
C LEU A 143 -6.70 16.22 4.86
N LEU A 144 -7.02 16.89 3.76
CA LEU A 144 -7.17 16.28 2.44
C LEU A 144 -5.81 15.84 1.90
N LEU A 145 -4.77 16.64 2.10
CA LEU A 145 -3.38 16.28 1.80
C LEU A 145 -2.91 15.09 2.64
N LEU A 146 -3.24 15.07 3.94
CA LEU A 146 -2.98 13.89 4.79
C LEU A 146 -3.73 12.65 4.27
N GLY A 147 -5.00 12.82 3.89
CA GLY A 147 -5.84 11.76 3.35
C GLY A 147 -5.34 11.19 2.01
N SER A 148 -4.77 12.03 1.13
CA SER A 148 -4.19 11.58 -0.13
C SER A 148 -2.88 10.82 0.08
N ALA A 149 -2.01 11.27 0.99
CA ALA A 149 -0.79 10.53 1.36
C ALA A 149 -1.11 9.17 1.99
N LEU A 150 -2.08 9.14 2.92
CA LEU A 150 -2.60 7.92 3.51
C LEU A 150 -3.43 7.09 2.54
N GLY A 151 -3.71 7.58 1.33
CA GLY A 151 -4.37 6.84 0.28
C GLY A 151 -3.53 5.67 -0.25
N ALA A 152 -2.19 5.77 -0.18
CA ALA A 152 -1.25 4.79 -0.75
C ALA A 152 -1.34 3.46 0.00
N THR A 153 -1.21 2.34 -0.72
CA THR A 153 -1.39 1.00 -0.16
C THR A 153 -0.23 0.12 -0.55
N ASP A 154 0.28 -0.68 0.40
CA ASP A 154 1.42 -1.54 0.19
C ASP A 154 1.02 -3.04 0.17
N PRO A 155 1.05 -3.69 -1.00
CA PRO A 155 0.68 -5.08 -1.19
C PRO A 155 1.77 -6.01 -0.68
N ILE A 156 3.02 -5.53 -0.56
CA ILE A 156 4.18 -6.32 -0.13
C ILE A 156 3.98 -6.79 1.31
N GLY A 157 3.45 -5.90 2.15
CA GLY A 157 3.17 -6.18 3.56
C GLY A 157 2.20 -7.35 3.79
N ILE A 158 1.31 -7.63 2.83
CA ILE A 158 0.30 -8.69 2.95
C ILE A 158 0.44 -9.82 1.94
N LYS A 159 1.32 -9.70 0.93
CA LYS A 159 1.49 -10.75 -0.10
C LYS A 159 1.87 -12.11 0.49
N GLY A 160 2.75 -12.12 1.49
CA GLY A 160 3.10 -13.33 2.23
C GLY A 160 1.93 -13.89 3.07
N VAL A 161 1.05 -13.01 3.54
CA VAL A 161 -0.18 -13.41 4.26
C VAL A 161 -1.18 -14.01 3.28
N LEU A 162 -1.45 -13.34 2.16
CA LEU A 162 -2.36 -13.79 1.09
C LEU A 162 -1.95 -15.15 0.51
N SER A 163 -0.64 -15.37 0.30
CA SER A 163 -0.15 -16.67 -0.17
C SER A 163 -0.33 -17.77 0.87
N SER A 164 -0.13 -17.47 2.16
CA SER A 164 -0.33 -18.44 3.25
C SER A 164 -1.78 -18.94 3.37
N VAL A 165 -2.75 -18.08 3.03
CA VAL A 165 -4.19 -18.41 3.08
C VAL A 165 -4.78 -18.80 1.72
N ARG A 166 -3.92 -19.06 0.71
CA ARG A 166 -4.31 -19.43 -0.66
C ARG A 166 -5.38 -18.49 -1.23
N ALA A 167 -5.12 -17.19 -1.18
CA ALA A 167 -6.02 -16.19 -1.74
C ALA A 167 -6.26 -16.46 -3.24
N PRO A 168 -7.53 -16.36 -3.70
CA PRO A 168 -7.84 -16.47 -5.12
C PRO A 168 -7.05 -15.47 -5.96
N HIS A 169 -6.62 -15.90 -7.14
CA HIS A 169 -5.81 -15.09 -8.06
C HIS A 169 -6.45 -13.73 -8.35
N HIS A 170 -7.77 -13.69 -8.54
CA HIS A 170 -8.48 -12.45 -8.84
C HIS A 170 -8.43 -11.39 -7.71
N LEU A 171 -8.29 -11.81 -6.44
CA LEU A 171 -8.13 -10.86 -5.32
C LEU A 171 -6.71 -10.32 -5.27
N ILE A 172 -5.72 -11.19 -5.50
CA ILE A 172 -4.30 -10.83 -5.57
C ILE A 172 -4.11 -9.79 -6.68
N VAL A 173 -4.59 -10.06 -7.89
CA VAL A 173 -4.48 -9.13 -9.03
C VAL A 173 -5.14 -7.79 -8.74
N LYS A 174 -6.31 -7.78 -8.09
CA LYS A 174 -7.01 -6.53 -7.75
C LYS A 174 -6.28 -5.72 -6.68
N LEU A 175 -5.70 -6.36 -5.67
CA LEU A 175 -4.91 -5.70 -4.63
C LEU A 175 -3.59 -5.16 -5.17
N GLU A 176 -2.86 -5.96 -5.95
CA GLU A 176 -1.61 -5.54 -6.59
C GLU A 176 -1.86 -4.43 -7.62
N GLY A 177 -2.92 -4.58 -8.41
CA GLY A 177 -3.33 -3.58 -9.40
C GLY A 177 -3.81 -2.29 -8.76
N GLU A 178 -4.62 -2.36 -7.70
CA GLU A 178 -4.98 -1.18 -6.91
C GLU A 178 -3.71 -0.47 -6.47
N SER A 179 -2.85 -1.11 -5.68
CA SER A 179 -1.64 -0.48 -5.15
C SER A 179 -0.77 0.17 -6.21
N LEU A 180 -0.50 -0.53 -7.32
CA LEU A 180 0.38 -0.03 -8.38
C LEU A 180 -0.08 1.32 -8.94
N PHE A 181 -1.39 1.46 -9.21
CA PHE A 181 -1.95 2.71 -9.75
C PHE A 181 -2.27 3.72 -8.65
N ASN A 182 -2.66 3.23 -7.48
CA ASN A 182 -3.02 4.02 -6.32
C ASN A 182 -1.82 4.82 -5.80
N ASP A 183 -0.61 4.25 -5.76
CA ASP A 183 0.60 4.97 -5.34
C ASP A 183 0.90 6.17 -6.28
N ALA A 184 0.79 5.96 -7.59
CA ALA A 184 0.99 7.03 -8.57
C ALA A 184 -0.09 8.13 -8.45
N MET A 185 -1.37 7.73 -8.28
CA MET A 185 -2.48 8.67 -8.11
C MET A 185 -2.40 9.44 -6.78
N CYS A 186 -1.99 8.78 -5.69
CA CYS A 186 -1.74 9.39 -4.39
C CYS A 186 -0.73 10.52 -4.50
N ILE A 187 0.41 10.25 -5.13
CA ILE A 187 1.47 11.25 -5.29
C ILE A 187 0.95 12.42 -6.13
N ALA A 188 0.27 12.15 -7.26
CA ALA A 188 -0.27 13.21 -8.11
C ALA A 188 -1.28 14.12 -7.36
N VAL A 189 -2.22 13.53 -6.64
CA VAL A 189 -3.21 14.26 -5.84
C VAL A 189 -2.52 15.02 -4.69
N PHE A 190 -1.55 14.40 -4.03
CA PHE A 190 -0.77 15.02 -2.96
C PHE A 190 -0.03 16.27 -3.43
N MET A 191 0.70 16.18 -4.55
CA MET A 191 1.41 17.33 -5.12
C MET A 191 0.46 18.44 -5.55
N THR A 192 -0.67 18.07 -6.18
CA THR A 192 -1.69 19.05 -6.55
C THR A 192 -2.20 19.82 -5.33
N LEU A 193 -2.44 19.13 -4.22
CA LEU A 193 -2.90 19.76 -2.97
C LEU A 193 -1.80 20.60 -2.31
N LEU A 194 -0.55 20.17 -2.40
CA LEU A 194 0.61 20.91 -1.89
C LEU A 194 0.78 22.24 -2.63
N ASN A 195 0.74 22.24 -3.96
CA ASN A 195 0.84 23.46 -4.77
C ASN A 195 -0.26 24.48 -4.41
N VAL A 196 -1.49 24.01 -4.17
CA VAL A 196 -2.60 24.86 -3.74
C VAL A 196 -2.35 25.44 -2.33
N LEU A 197 -1.73 24.67 -1.42
CA LEU A 197 -1.36 25.15 -0.09
C LEU A 197 -0.25 26.20 -0.13
N GLU A 198 0.68 26.10 -1.08
CA GLU A 198 1.78 27.05 -1.30
C GLU A 198 1.32 28.36 -2.01
N GLY A 199 0.02 28.49 -2.28
CA GLY A 199 -0.59 29.74 -2.74
C GLY A 199 -0.97 29.77 -4.22
N GLU A 200 -0.88 28.67 -4.95
CA GLU A 200 -1.44 28.59 -6.30
C GLU A 200 -2.97 28.68 -6.27
N HIS A 201 -3.55 29.52 -7.15
CA HIS A 201 -5.00 29.67 -7.23
C HIS A 201 -5.67 28.37 -7.67
N PHE A 202 -6.50 27.80 -6.78
CA PHE A 202 -7.30 26.63 -7.12
C PHE A 202 -8.40 27.00 -8.13
N SER A 203 -8.27 26.50 -9.36
CA SER A 203 -9.32 26.51 -10.36
C SER A 203 -9.58 25.07 -10.79
N LEU A 204 -10.77 24.55 -10.52
CA LEU A 204 -11.12 23.16 -10.82
C LEU A 204 -10.90 22.81 -12.30
N LEU A 205 -11.20 23.75 -13.21
CA LEU A 205 -10.95 23.57 -14.64
C LEU A 205 -9.45 23.53 -14.97
N ALA A 206 -8.66 24.43 -14.38
CA ALA A 206 -7.21 24.45 -14.57
C ALA A 206 -6.57 23.19 -14.01
N THR A 207 -6.95 22.77 -12.80
CA THR A 207 -6.46 21.53 -12.17
C THR A 207 -6.78 20.30 -13.03
N LEU A 208 -8.00 20.20 -13.58
CA LEU A 208 -8.35 19.10 -14.49
C LEU A 208 -7.53 19.12 -15.79
N GLN A 209 -7.25 20.31 -16.35
CA GLN A 209 -6.42 20.44 -17.54
C GLN A 209 -4.96 20.05 -17.25
N THR A 210 -4.38 20.54 -16.14
CA THR A 210 -3.03 20.20 -15.70
C THR A 210 -2.90 18.70 -15.44
N LEU A 211 -3.85 18.10 -14.70
CA LEU A 211 -3.83 16.67 -14.40
C LEU A 211 -3.96 15.82 -15.67
N LEU A 212 -4.80 16.23 -16.63
CA LEU A 212 -4.92 15.55 -17.92
C LEU A 212 -3.60 15.66 -18.71
N TYR A 213 -2.98 16.83 -18.76
CA TYR A 213 -1.68 17.03 -19.39
C TYR A 213 -0.61 16.13 -18.76
N GLU A 214 -0.49 16.16 -17.43
CA GLU A 214 0.48 15.37 -16.67
C GLU A 214 0.36 13.88 -16.96
N ILE A 215 -0.86 13.36 -16.99
CA ILE A 215 -1.13 11.94 -17.27
C ILE A 215 -0.79 11.59 -18.73
N VAL A 216 -1.29 12.37 -19.69
CA VAL A 216 -1.11 12.06 -21.12
C VAL A 216 0.36 12.12 -21.50
N VAL A 217 1.08 13.16 -21.08
CA VAL A 217 2.51 13.30 -21.35
C VAL A 217 3.31 12.20 -20.64
N ALA A 218 2.98 11.86 -19.39
CA ALA A 218 3.61 10.74 -18.69
C ALA A 218 3.41 9.39 -19.40
N VAL A 219 2.21 9.12 -19.92
CA VAL A 219 1.92 7.91 -20.70
C VAL A 219 2.78 7.85 -21.96
N ILE A 220 2.91 8.97 -22.68
CA ILE A 220 3.74 9.06 -23.90
C ILE A 220 5.22 8.81 -23.56
N ILE A 221 5.74 9.44 -22.50
CA ILE A 221 7.12 9.28 -22.04
C ILE A 221 7.37 7.82 -21.62
N GLY A 222 6.52 7.27 -20.76
CA GLY A 222 6.61 5.87 -20.32
C GLY A 222 6.55 4.89 -21.50
N TRP A 223 5.69 5.16 -22.48
CA TRP A 223 5.61 4.36 -23.70
C TRP A 223 6.88 4.42 -24.56
N ALA A 224 7.41 5.63 -24.78
CA ALA A 224 8.64 5.83 -25.54
C ALA A 224 9.84 5.15 -24.87
N PHE A 225 10.00 5.33 -23.55
CA PHE A 225 11.04 4.67 -22.77
C PHE A 225 10.86 3.15 -22.77
N GLY A 226 9.64 2.65 -22.54
CA GLY A 226 9.37 1.20 -22.56
C GLY A 226 9.77 0.54 -23.89
N LEU A 227 9.44 1.18 -25.03
CA LEU A 227 9.87 0.69 -26.34
C LEU A 227 11.38 0.83 -26.57
N GLY A 228 11.99 1.92 -26.11
CA GLY A 228 13.45 2.12 -26.18
C GLY A 228 14.20 1.04 -25.42
N ILE A 229 13.78 0.77 -24.18
CA ILE A 229 14.36 -0.24 -23.31
C ILE A 229 14.19 -1.66 -23.88
N LEU A 230 13.02 -2.00 -24.44
CA LEU A 230 12.84 -3.27 -25.14
C LEU A 230 13.82 -3.45 -26.31
N ARG A 231 14.21 -2.38 -27.01
CA ARG A 231 15.24 -2.46 -28.04
C ARG A 231 16.63 -2.70 -27.45
N LEU A 232 16.96 -2.04 -26.34
CA LEU A 232 18.25 -2.25 -25.65
C LEU A 232 18.39 -3.67 -25.08
N LEU A 233 17.29 -4.24 -24.57
CA LEU A 233 17.26 -5.61 -24.04
C LEU A 233 17.50 -6.70 -25.09
N ARG A 234 17.43 -6.38 -26.40
CA ARG A 234 17.81 -7.31 -27.48
C ARG A 234 19.33 -7.43 -27.69
N GLY A 235 20.11 -6.65 -26.94
CA GLY A 235 21.56 -6.63 -27.01
C GLY A 235 22.21 -7.80 -26.27
N LYS A 236 23.24 -7.52 -25.47
CA LYS A 236 23.91 -8.56 -24.68
C LYS A 236 23.08 -8.93 -23.45
N HIS A 237 22.96 -10.22 -23.20
CA HIS A 237 22.21 -10.79 -22.08
C HIS A 237 23.10 -11.07 -20.87
N GLU A 238 23.87 -10.07 -20.45
CA GLU A 238 24.62 -10.13 -19.19
C GLU A 238 23.72 -9.58 -18.07
N MET A 239 23.68 -10.25 -16.90
CA MET A 239 22.80 -9.87 -15.80
C MET A 239 22.94 -8.39 -15.40
N GLU A 240 24.18 -7.91 -15.30
CA GLU A 240 24.46 -6.51 -15.00
C GLU A 240 23.86 -5.57 -16.06
N SER A 241 23.97 -5.92 -17.34
CA SER A 241 23.38 -5.15 -18.44
C SER A 241 21.86 -5.10 -18.36
N LEU A 242 21.19 -6.23 -18.03
CA LEU A 242 19.74 -6.29 -17.86
C LEU A 242 19.26 -5.42 -16.69
N ILE A 243 19.97 -5.46 -15.56
CA ILE A 243 19.69 -4.63 -14.38
C ILE A 243 19.89 -3.15 -14.71
N LEU A 244 21.03 -2.77 -15.30
CA LEU A 244 21.30 -1.38 -15.67
C LEU A 244 20.30 -0.84 -16.69
N THR A 245 19.90 -1.67 -17.65
CA THR A 245 18.89 -1.30 -18.66
C THR A 245 17.51 -1.07 -18.03
N THR A 246 17.12 -1.89 -17.06
CA THR A 246 15.86 -1.68 -16.31
C THR A 246 15.96 -0.54 -15.28
N ALA A 247 17.15 -0.24 -14.75
CA ALA A 247 17.38 0.94 -13.92
C ALA A 247 17.32 2.24 -14.74
N LEU A 248 17.84 2.20 -15.98
CA LEU A 248 17.71 3.29 -16.94
C LEU A 248 16.25 3.58 -17.29
N LEU A 249 15.40 2.55 -17.38
CA LEU A 249 13.96 2.72 -17.51
C LEU A 249 13.40 3.56 -16.35
N ALA A 250 13.72 3.17 -15.10
CA ALA A 250 13.22 3.81 -13.90
C ALA A 250 13.67 5.28 -13.82
N CYS A 251 14.99 5.53 -13.79
CA CYS A 251 15.53 6.89 -13.65
C CYS A 251 15.25 7.76 -14.87
N GLY A 252 15.39 7.20 -16.07
CA GLY A 252 15.26 7.95 -17.32
C GLY A 252 13.83 8.43 -17.56
N SER A 253 12.85 7.53 -17.41
CA SER A 253 11.43 7.92 -17.56
C SER A 253 11.00 8.91 -16.48
N TYR A 254 11.48 8.73 -15.25
CA TYR A 254 11.19 9.62 -14.13
C TYR A 254 11.72 11.04 -14.38
N LEU A 255 13.02 11.19 -14.67
CA LEU A 255 13.65 12.49 -14.88
C LEU A 255 13.07 13.23 -16.08
N VAL A 256 12.86 12.54 -17.21
CA VAL A 256 12.29 13.18 -18.40
C VAL A 256 10.85 13.65 -18.14
N ALA A 257 10.05 12.87 -17.40
CA ALA A 257 8.72 13.30 -17.00
C ALA A 257 8.74 14.50 -16.04
N LEU A 258 9.68 14.53 -15.09
CA LEU A 258 9.86 15.65 -14.17
C LEU A 258 10.19 16.95 -14.93
N PHE A 259 11.13 16.90 -15.89
CA PHE A 259 11.48 18.06 -16.73
C PHE A 259 10.36 18.47 -17.70
N ALA A 260 9.46 17.55 -18.03
CA ALA A 260 8.29 17.83 -18.86
C ALA A 260 7.07 18.32 -18.05
N HIS A 261 7.21 18.54 -16.74
CA HIS A 261 6.09 18.83 -15.83
C HIS A 261 4.95 17.80 -15.97
N ALA A 262 5.33 16.53 -16.11
CA ALA A 262 4.42 15.40 -16.22
C ALA A 262 4.54 14.49 -15.00
N SER A 263 3.58 13.58 -14.81
CA SER A 263 3.60 12.67 -13.67
C SER A 263 4.70 11.61 -13.81
N ALA A 264 5.85 11.87 -13.17
CA ALA A 264 6.99 10.97 -13.17
C ALA A 264 6.69 9.56 -12.63
N PRO A 265 5.91 9.39 -11.54
CA PRO A 265 5.41 8.08 -11.11
C PRO A 265 4.67 7.30 -12.21
N ILE A 266 3.76 7.97 -12.94
CA ILE A 266 2.96 7.34 -14.01
C ILE A 266 3.87 6.91 -15.17
N ALA A 267 4.84 7.74 -15.55
CA ALA A 267 5.79 7.41 -16.62
C ALA A 267 6.58 6.12 -16.30
N CYS A 268 7.06 5.97 -15.05
CA CYS A 268 7.72 4.75 -14.59
C CYS A 268 6.81 3.51 -14.66
N VAL A 269 5.57 3.63 -14.18
CA VAL A 269 4.59 2.53 -14.20
C VAL A 269 4.28 2.09 -15.62
N ILE A 270 4.01 3.03 -16.54
CA ILE A 270 3.70 2.70 -17.94
C ILE A 270 4.91 2.04 -18.63
N GLY A 271 6.11 2.60 -18.43
CA GLY A 271 7.34 2.01 -18.97
C GLY A 271 7.60 0.60 -18.44
N GLY A 272 7.47 0.41 -17.13
CA GLY A 272 7.62 -0.89 -16.46
C GLY A 272 6.60 -1.93 -16.94
N LEU A 273 5.33 -1.55 -17.10
CA LEU A 273 4.28 -2.43 -17.62
C LEU A 273 4.59 -2.90 -19.04
N ILE A 274 5.09 -2.01 -19.91
CA ILE A 274 5.44 -2.35 -21.29
C ILE A 274 6.61 -3.34 -21.32
N VAL A 275 7.67 -3.05 -20.56
CA VAL A 275 8.86 -3.91 -20.52
C VAL A 275 8.53 -5.25 -19.87
N GLY A 276 7.88 -5.26 -18.71
CA GLY A 276 7.53 -6.45 -17.93
C GLY A 276 6.61 -7.45 -18.65
N ASN A 277 5.90 -7.00 -19.68
CA ASN A 277 5.00 -7.85 -20.45
C ASN A 277 5.59 -8.30 -21.78
N LYS A 278 6.49 -7.52 -22.39
CA LYS A 278 7.08 -7.86 -23.70
C LYS A 278 8.49 -8.44 -23.62
N TRP A 279 9.19 -8.30 -22.50
CA TRP A 279 10.54 -8.88 -22.35
C TRP A 279 10.57 -10.41 -22.42
N LYS A 280 9.43 -11.11 -22.26
CA LYS A 280 9.32 -12.58 -22.44
C LYS A 280 9.46 -13.01 -23.89
N GLU A 281 9.27 -12.08 -24.83
CA GLU A 281 9.52 -12.30 -26.26
C GLU A 281 11.02 -12.16 -26.61
N ILE A 282 11.85 -11.70 -25.65
CA ILE A 282 13.25 -11.30 -25.88
C ILE A 282 14.21 -12.07 -24.97
N LEU A 283 13.84 -12.26 -23.70
CA LEU A 283 14.65 -12.82 -22.64
C LEU A 283 14.15 -14.22 -22.24
N ALA A 284 15.07 -15.06 -21.76
CA ALA A 284 14.71 -16.34 -21.17
C ALA A 284 14.03 -16.16 -19.81
N ASP A 285 13.15 -17.08 -19.42
CA ASP A 285 12.45 -17.01 -18.14
C ASP A 285 13.39 -16.93 -16.92
N ARG A 286 14.59 -17.54 -17.03
CA ARG A 286 15.61 -17.47 -15.98
C ARG A 286 16.09 -16.04 -15.77
N GLU A 287 16.42 -15.33 -16.85
CA GLU A 287 16.92 -13.95 -16.82
C GLU A 287 15.86 -13.03 -16.22
N ILE A 288 14.61 -13.19 -16.64
CA ILE A 288 13.46 -12.44 -16.13
C ILE A 288 13.28 -12.69 -14.63
N ARG A 289 13.38 -13.94 -14.17
CA ARG A 289 13.26 -14.27 -12.74
C ARG A 289 14.38 -13.63 -11.93
N GLU A 290 15.62 -13.69 -12.42
CA GLU A 290 16.77 -13.12 -11.71
C GLU A 290 16.70 -11.58 -11.64
N VAL A 291 16.29 -10.89 -12.72
CA VAL A 291 16.04 -9.44 -12.72
C VAL A 291 14.90 -9.07 -11.75
N ASN A 292 13.80 -9.82 -11.77
CA ASN A 292 12.69 -9.60 -10.82
C ASN A 292 13.11 -9.84 -9.36
N HIS A 293 13.97 -10.82 -9.11
CA HIS A 293 14.51 -11.10 -7.78
C HIS A 293 15.42 -9.96 -7.30
N PHE A 294 16.26 -9.41 -8.18
CA PHE A 294 17.05 -8.22 -7.87
C PHE A 294 16.14 -7.05 -7.46
N TRP A 295 15.15 -6.70 -8.29
CA TRP A 295 14.24 -5.59 -8.01
C TRP A 295 13.40 -5.82 -6.74
N HIS A 296 12.92 -7.05 -6.51
CA HIS A 296 12.25 -7.41 -5.26
C HIS A 296 13.15 -7.24 -4.03
N THR A 297 14.45 -7.53 -4.16
CA THR A 297 15.42 -7.33 -3.08
C THR A 297 15.66 -5.85 -2.81
N VAL A 298 15.85 -5.05 -3.86
CA VAL A 298 16.03 -3.59 -3.77
C VAL A 298 14.83 -2.92 -3.12
N GLU A 299 13.61 -3.27 -3.56
CA GLU A 299 12.34 -2.82 -2.99
C GLU A 299 12.23 -3.15 -1.49
N GLY A 300 12.61 -4.38 -1.09
CA GLY A 300 12.64 -4.77 0.32
C GLY A 300 13.66 -4.00 1.17
N ILE A 301 14.84 -3.69 0.62
CA ILE A 301 15.86 -2.87 1.29
C ILE A 301 15.36 -1.43 1.48
N ILE A 302 14.80 -0.84 0.42
CA ILE A 302 14.22 0.50 0.45
C ILE A 302 13.13 0.57 1.52
N ASN A 303 12.15 -0.34 1.49
CA ASN A 303 11.06 -0.33 2.46
C ASN A 303 11.57 -0.51 3.89
N SER A 304 12.56 -1.37 4.10
CA SER A 304 13.20 -1.53 5.41
C SER A 304 13.87 -0.24 5.89
N PHE A 305 14.52 0.50 4.98
CA PHE A 305 15.08 1.82 5.26
C PHE A 305 13.98 2.82 5.61
N LEU A 306 12.88 2.86 4.85
CA LEU A 306 11.73 3.72 5.16
C LEU A 306 11.16 3.40 6.55
N PHE A 307 10.87 2.13 6.82
CA PHE A 307 10.37 1.64 8.10
C PHE A 307 11.31 1.92 9.28
N THR A 308 12.62 1.93 9.04
CA THR A 308 13.60 2.32 10.07
C THR A 308 13.51 3.80 10.38
N LEU A 309 13.40 4.64 9.35
CA LEU A 309 13.16 6.07 9.51
C LEU A 309 11.86 6.34 10.27
N ILE A 310 10.79 5.60 9.97
CA ILE A 310 9.52 5.65 10.72
C ILE A 310 9.78 5.42 12.23
N GLY A 311 10.58 4.40 12.56
CA GLY A 311 10.91 4.07 13.95
C GLY A 311 11.89 5.03 14.62
N LEU A 312 12.67 5.79 13.85
CA LEU A 312 13.52 6.88 14.37
C LEU A 312 12.67 8.12 14.70
N GLU A 313 11.74 8.47 13.82
CA GLU A 313 10.92 9.68 13.94
C GLU A 313 10.03 9.66 15.19
N ILE A 314 9.58 8.48 15.64
CA ILE A 314 8.77 8.33 16.86
C ILE A 314 9.44 8.94 18.11
N PHE A 315 10.78 9.02 18.13
CA PHE A 315 11.53 9.61 19.25
C PHE A 315 11.56 11.13 19.21
N ILE A 316 11.44 11.71 18.02
CA ILE A 316 11.45 13.15 17.79
C ILE A 316 10.06 13.74 18.05
N LEU A 317 9.01 12.92 17.93
CA LEU A 317 7.64 13.32 18.20
C LEU A 317 7.35 13.42 19.69
N ASP A 318 6.85 14.58 20.12
CA ASP A 318 6.19 14.73 21.41
C ASP A 318 4.86 13.97 21.41
N LEU A 319 4.93 12.71 21.86
CA LEU A 319 3.78 11.80 22.02
C LEU A 319 2.88 12.24 23.18
N SER A 320 2.21 13.37 23.00
CA SER A 320 1.13 13.80 23.88
C SER A 320 -0.06 12.83 23.79
N SER A 321 -0.81 12.71 24.88
CA SER A 321 -2.01 11.85 24.91
C SER A 321 -3.05 12.26 23.85
N SER A 322 -3.13 13.56 23.52
CA SER A 322 -3.99 14.09 22.46
C SER A 322 -3.53 13.62 21.07
N LEU A 323 -2.23 13.62 20.80
CA LEU A 323 -1.69 13.14 19.52
C LEU A 323 -1.93 11.64 19.35
N ILE A 324 -1.71 10.85 20.40
CA ILE A 324 -1.96 9.39 20.37
C ILE A 324 -3.45 9.11 20.11
N LEU A 325 -4.34 9.76 20.88
CA LEU A 325 -5.79 9.57 20.72
C LEU A 325 -6.25 10.03 19.33
N GLY A 326 -5.73 11.15 18.84
CA GLY A 326 -6.01 11.66 17.51
C GLY A 326 -5.52 10.75 16.40
N GLY A 327 -4.33 10.15 16.54
CA GLY A 327 -3.81 9.18 15.58
C GLY A 327 -4.60 7.86 15.57
N ILE A 328 -5.04 7.39 16.74
CA ILE A 328 -5.95 6.23 16.84
C ILE A 328 -7.29 6.54 16.16
N PHE A 329 -7.84 7.73 16.41
CA PHE A 329 -9.06 8.17 15.73
C PHE A 329 -8.85 8.26 14.21
N ALA A 330 -7.74 8.85 13.76
CA ALA A 330 -7.38 8.96 12.35
C ALA A 330 -7.27 7.57 11.70
N PHE A 331 -6.70 6.57 12.37
CA PHE A 331 -6.67 5.20 11.88
C PHE A 331 -8.10 4.65 11.65
N PHE A 332 -9.00 4.78 12.64
CA PHE A 332 -10.38 4.30 12.50
C PHE A 332 -11.16 5.08 11.43
N ALA A 333 -10.98 6.41 11.38
CA ALA A 333 -11.56 7.27 10.35
C ALA A 333 -11.08 6.85 8.97
N LEU A 334 -9.78 6.60 8.78
CA LEU A 334 -9.21 6.16 7.51
C LEU A 334 -9.79 4.80 7.08
N HIS A 335 -9.88 3.86 8.01
CA HIS A 335 -10.43 2.54 7.71
C HIS A 335 -11.92 2.61 7.36
N LEU A 336 -12.71 3.39 8.12
CA LEU A 336 -14.12 3.61 7.83
C LEU A 336 -14.32 4.34 6.50
N SER A 337 -13.51 5.36 6.21
CA SER A 337 -13.48 6.06 4.92
C SER A 337 -13.22 5.11 3.77
N ARG A 338 -12.26 4.20 3.92
CA ARG A 338 -11.93 3.22 2.88
C ARG A 338 -13.09 2.27 2.62
N PHE A 339 -13.72 1.75 3.67
CA PHE A 339 -14.94 0.95 3.54
C PHE A 339 -16.05 1.75 2.85
N ALA A 340 -16.35 2.96 3.33
CA ALA A 340 -17.39 3.80 2.74
C ALA A 340 -17.09 4.11 1.26
N ALA A 341 -15.87 4.52 0.94
CA ALA A 341 -15.44 4.86 -0.40
C ALA A 341 -15.48 3.66 -1.35
N ASN A 342 -14.97 2.49 -0.95
CA ASN A 342 -15.02 1.30 -1.77
C ASN A 342 -16.47 0.88 -2.05
N PHE A 343 -17.32 0.82 -1.02
CA PHE A 343 -18.71 0.42 -1.22
C PHE A 343 -19.50 1.46 -2.04
N LEU A 344 -19.26 2.75 -1.84
CA LEU A 344 -19.93 3.82 -2.57
C LEU A 344 -19.46 3.89 -4.03
N SER A 345 -18.16 3.77 -4.30
CA SER A 345 -17.61 3.73 -5.65
C SER A 345 -18.26 2.64 -6.49
N PHE A 346 -18.45 1.44 -5.95
CA PHE A 346 -19.13 0.36 -6.66
C PHE A 346 -20.66 0.47 -6.63
N ALA A 347 -21.25 1.31 -5.78
CA ALA A 347 -22.68 1.61 -5.81
C ALA A 347 -23.06 2.45 -7.04
N PHE A 348 -22.17 3.32 -7.53
CA PHE A 348 -22.36 4.04 -8.80
C PHE A 348 -22.30 3.12 -10.02
N PHE A 349 -21.77 1.90 -9.88
CA PHE A 349 -21.68 0.92 -10.96
C PHE A 349 -22.29 -0.44 -10.56
N PRO A 350 -23.63 -0.52 -10.37
CA PRO A 350 -24.31 -1.67 -9.79
C PRO A 350 -24.17 -2.96 -10.63
N SER A 351 -23.93 -2.85 -11.94
CA SER A 351 -23.66 -4.00 -12.81
C SER A 351 -22.43 -4.81 -12.40
N PHE A 352 -21.45 -4.21 -11.70
CA PHE A 352 -20.26 -4.93 -11.22
C PHE A 352 -20.46 -5.54 -9.84
N ARG A 353 -21.23 -4.89 -8.96
CA ARG A 353 -21.59 -5.44 -7.65
C ARG A 353 -22.34 -6.76 -7.77
N GLN A 354 -23.19 -6.84 -8.80
CA GLN A 354 -24.01 -8.01 -9.11
C GLN A 354 -23.23 -9.22 -9.64
N LYS A 355 -22.00 -9.00 -10.08
CA LYS A 355 -21.07 -10.00 -10.60
C LYS A 355 -20.05 -10.42 -9.53
N SER A 356 -19.71 -9.54 -8.60
CA SER A 356 -18.69 -9.84 -7.58
C SER A 356 -19.03 -11.00 -6.63
N TYR A 357 -18.04 -11.85 -6.33
CA TYR A 357 -18.09 -12.79 -5.21
C TYR A 357 -18.42 -12.06 -3.91
N ASN A 358 -19.17 -12.74 -3.05
CA ASN A 358 -19.52 -12.23 -1.74
C ASN A 358 -18.24 -11.98 -0.93
N GLY A 359 -18.12 -10.79 -0.35
CA GLY A 359 -16.96 -10.43 0.47
C GLY A 359 -15.74 -9.87 -0.25
N SER A 360 -15.66 -9.90 -1.60
CA SER A 360 -14.50 -9.34 -2.31
C SER A 360 -14.24 -7.88 -1.92
N LEU A 361 -15.28 -7.04 -1.87
CA LEU A 361 -15.14 -5.64 -1.45
C LEU A 361 -14.71 -5.49 0.01
N ALA A 362 -15.15 -6.37 0.90
CA ALA A 362 -14.75 -6.36 2.31
C ALA A 362 -13.26 -6.73 2.44
N ILE A 363 -12.82 -7.77 1.72
CA ILE A 363 -11.42 -8.20 1.70
C ILE A 363 -10.52 -7.12 1.07
N LEU A 364 -10.94 -6.50 -0.04
CA LEU A 364 -10.20 -5.40 -0.68
C LEU A 364 -10.12 -4.15 0.23
N SER A 365 -11.21 -3.84 0.95
CA SER A 365 -11.22 -2.73 1.91
C SER A 365 -10.31 -3.01 3.10
N TRP A 366 -10.31 -4.25 3.60
CA TRP A 366 -9.47 -4.66 4.72
C TRP A 366 -7.99 -4.80 4.33
N GLY A 367 -7.70 -5.30 3.13
CA GLY A 367 -6.34 -5.57 2.63
C GLY A 367 -5.52 -4.33 2.29
N GLY A 368 -6.07 -3.11 2.42
CA GLY A 368 -5.35 -1.87 2.15
C GLY A 368 -4.40 -1.46 3.28
N VAL A 369 -3.35 -2.25 3.52
CA VAL A 369 -2.29 -1.90 4.49
C VAL A 369 -1.51 -0.70 3.96
N ARG A 370 -1.15 0.23 4.85
CA ARG A 370 -0.40 1.44 4.48
C ARG A 370 1.10 1.17 4.52
N GLY A 371 1.82 1.73 3.55
CA GLY A 371 3.25 1.50 3.36
C GLY A 371 4.13 2.67 3.80
N GLY A 372 5.44 2.50 3.54
CA GLY A 372 6.44 3.55 3.78
C GLY A 372 6.23 4.81 2.94
N ILE A 373 5.59 4.70 1.77
CA ILE A 373 5.31 5.85 0.86
C ILE A 373 4.41 6.90 1.53
N SER A 374 3.41 6.49 2.32
CA SER A 374 2.53 7.46 3.01
C SER A 374 3.29 8.34 3.99
N LEU A 375 4.21 7.76 4.77
CA LEU A 375 5.03 8.55 5.68
C LEU A 375 6.06 9.38 4.92
N ALA A 376 6.67 8.82 3.87
CA ALA A 376 7.61 9.54 3.03
C ALA A 376 7.08 10.88 2.53
N LEU A 377 5.86 10.87 1.97
CA LEU A 377 5.19 12.07 1.48
C LEU A 377 4.92 13.08 2.60
N ILE A 378 4.66 12.61 3.81
CA ILE A 378 4.37 13.50 4.94
C ILE A 378 5.63 14.10 5.55
N LEU A 379 6.68 13.30 5.74
CA LEU A 379 7.98 13.78 6.21
C LEU A 379 8.58 14.81 5.25
N ALA A 380 8.39 14.57 3.96
CA ALA A 380 8.78 15.48 2.91
C ALA A 380 8.24 16.90 3.08
N VAL A 381 6.96 17.03 3.43
CA VAL A 381 6.30 18.33 3.52
C VAL A 381 6.22 18.87 4.95
N ALA A 382 6.68 18.10 5.93
CA ALA A 382 6.61 18.47 7.34
C ALA A 382 7.37 19.77 7.67
N ASN A 383 8.37 20.12 6.86
CA ASN A 383 9.19 21.31 7.02
C ASN A 383 8.74 22.49 6.13
N VAL A 384 7.72 22.30 5.29
CA VAL A 384 7.14 23.37 4.46
C VAL A 384 6.52 24.43 5.37
N PRO A 385 6.82 25.73 5.20
CA PRO A 385 6.40 26.79 6.13
C PRO A 385 4.89 26.78 6.46
N GLU A 386 4.06 26.54 5.45
CA GLU A 386 2.60 26.53 5.51
C GLU A 386 2.06 25.33 6.31
N LEU A 387 2.80 24.22 6.33
CA LEU A 387 2.43 22.96 6.96
C LEU A 387 3.11 22.74 8.32
N ARG A 388 4.18 23.50 8.60
CA ARG A 388 4.96 23.43 9.84
C ARG A 388 4.09 23.47 11.12
N PRO A 389 3.03 24.30 11.24
CA PRO A 389 2.16 24.29 12.43
C PRO A 389 1.43 22.96 12.66
N TYR A 390 1.24 22.17 11.60
CA TYR A 390 0.51 20.90 11.61
C TYR A 390 1.44 19.68 11.52
N SER A 391 2.75 19.89 11.43
CA SER A 391 3.76 18.84 11.26
C SER A 391 3.60 17.69 12.27
N SER A 392 3.45 18.01 13.56
CA SER A 392 3.24 16.99 14.61
C SER A 392 2.00 16.13 14.36
N ILE A 393 0.90 16.74 13.90
CA ILE A 393 -0.35 16.04 13.57
C ILE A 393 -0.16 15.18 12.32
N LEU A 394 0.42 15.75 11.26
CA LEU A 394 0.65 15.04 9.99
C LEU A 394 1.53 13.81 10.21
N ILE A 395 2.70 13.98 10.81
CA ILE A 395 3.63 12.88 11.06
C ILE A 395 3.02 11.91 12.07
N GLY A 396 2.51 12.38 13.20
CA GLY A 396 1.97 11.53 14.27
C GLY A 396 0.77 10.69 13.82
N TYR A 397 -0.20 11.28 13.10
CA TYR A 397 -1.36 10.54 12.60
C TYR A 397 -0.97 9.55 11.51
N THR A 398 -0.02 9.93 10.64
CA THR A 398 0.48 9.03 9.60
C THR A 398 1.20 7.84 10.21
N PHE A 399 2.10 8.09 11.16
CA PHE A 399 2.81 7.06 11.90
C PHE A 399 1.85 6.07 12.56
N ILE A 400 0.91 6.57 13.37
CA ILE A 400 -0.04 5.72 14.11
C ILE A 400 -0.93 4.95 13.12
N SER A 401 -1.39 5.59 12.04
CA SER A 401 -2.21 4.94 11.03
C SER A 401 -1.46 3.84 10.27
N VAL A 402 -0.20 4.07 9.90
CA VAL A 402 0.64 3.06 9.22
C VAL A 402 0.88 1.88 10.15
N LEU A 403 1.31 2.13 11.39
CA LEU A 403 1.58 1.09 12.39
C LEU A 403 0.32 0.26 12.70
N LEU A 404 -0.80 0.92 13.01
CA LEU A 404 -2.05 0.22 13.29
C LEU A 404 -2.61 -0.48 12.06
N SER A 405 -2.41 0.04 10.85
CA SER A 405 -2.81 -0.67 9.63
C SER A 405 -2.00 -1.96 9.44
N GLY A 406 -0.69 -1.94 9.69
CA GLY A 406 0.12 -3.15 9.65
C GLY A 406 -0.37 -4.19 10.66
N ILE A 407 -0.58 -3.77 11.92
CA ILE A 407 -0.99 -4.67 13.01
C ILE A 407 -2.42 -5.18 12.80
N VAL A 408 -3.39 -4.28 12.68
CA VAL A 408 -4.83 -4.64 12.65
C VAL A 408 -5.23 -5.18 11.30
N CYS A 409 -4.86 -4.50 10.21
CA CYS A 409 -5.28 -4.91 8.87
C CYS A 409 -4.44 -6.09 8.38
N GLY A 410 -3.10 -6.01 8.54
CA GLY A 410 -2.19 -7.07 8.13
C GLY A 410 -2.39 -8.40 8.87
N LEU A 411 -2.41 -8.39 10.21
CA LEU A 411 -2.64 -9.62 10.99
C LEU A 411 -4.11 -10.07 10.98
N GLY A 412 -5.05 -9.14 10.75
CA GLY A 412 -6.48 -9.45 10.70
C GLY A 412 -6.96 -10.01 9.36
N LEU A 413 -6.21 -9.79 8.28
CA LEU A 413 -6.59 -10.20 6.92
C LEU A 413 -6.93 -11.70 6.78
N PRO A 414 -6.17 -12.66 7.36
CA PRO A 414 -6.54 -14.07 7.34
C PRO A 414 -7.94 -14.33 7.88
N ALA A 415 -8.32 -13.66 8.98
CA ALA A 415 -9.62 -13.89 9.59
C ALA A 415 -10.77 -13.33 8.73
N VAL A 416 -10.54 -12.16 8.11
CA VAL A 416 -11.48 -11.58 7.15
C VAL A 416 -11.63 -12.47 5.92
N MET A 417 -10.54 -13.05 5.43
CA MET A 417 -10.61 -14.01 4.32
C MET A 417 -11.37 -15.28 4.68
N ASN A 418 -11.09 -15.88 5.84
CA ASN A 418 -11.77 -17.07 6.34
C ASN A 418 -13.29 -16.86 6.55
N ALA A 419 -13.74 -15.61 6.66
CA ALA A 419 -15.16 -15.27 6.71
C ALA A 419 -15.90 -15.55 5.40
N PHE A 420 -15.20 -15.45 4.27
CA PHE A 420 -15.76 -15.60 2.93
C PHE A 420 -15.22 -16.80 2.15
N TYR A 421 -14.02 -17.27 2.47
CA TYR A 421 -13.41 -18.45 1.88
C TYR A 421 -13.29 -19.55 2.93
N TYR A 422 -13.57 -20.79 2.52
CA TYR A 422 -13.48 -21.94 3.41
C TYR A 422 -12.00 -22.27 3.68
N ASN A 423 -11.64 -22.33 4.95
CA ASN A 423 -10.32 -22.74 5.40
C ASN A 423 -10.50 -23.83 6.49
N PRO A 424 -10.07 -25.08 6.24
CA PRO A 424 -10.20 -26.15 7.21
C PRO A 424 -9.36 -25.92 8.48
N ASP A 425 -8.28 -25.15 8.37
CA ASP A 425 -7.33 -24.86 9.46
C ASP A 425 -7.70 -23.56 10.24
N GLU A 426 -8.91 -23.01 10.02
CA GLU A 426 -9.42 -21.84 10.72
C GLU A 426 -9.42 -22.06 12.25
N GLN A 427 -8.67 -21.26 13.00
CA GLN A 427 -8.66 -21.34 14.46
C GLN A 427 -10.01 -20.92 15.06
N LYS A 428 -10.62 -21.81 15.84
CA LYS A 428 -11.95 -21.60 16.45
C LYS A 428 -11.91 -21.27 17.94
N GLU A 429 -10.76 -21.48 18.59
CA GLU A 429 -10.59 -21.34 20.04
C GLU A 429 -9.74 -20.10 20.43
N GLY A 430 -9.86 -19.67 21.69
CA GLY A 430 -9.14 -18.53 22.24
C GLY A 430 -9.49 -17.17 21.61
N PHE A 431 -8.58 -16.21 21.74
CA PHE A 431 -8.74 -14.85 21.19
C PHE A 431 -8.87 -14.85 19.66
N LYS A 432 -8.05 -15.65 18.98
CA LYS A 432 -8.11 -15.81 17.52
C LYS A 432 -9.45 -16.37 17.07
N GLY A 433 -10.01 -17.35 17.79
CA GLY A 433 -11.36 -17.85 17.56
C GLY A 433 -12.47 -16.84 17.80
N TRP A 434 -12.36 -15.99 18.84
CA TRP A 434 -13.30 -14.90 19.07
C TRP A 434 -13.29 -13.88 17.92
N TYR A 435 -12.09 -13.45 17.52
CA TYR A 435 -11.92 -12.51 16.42
C TYR A 435 -12.45 -13.08 15.10
N GLN A 436 -12.16 -14.36 14.84
CA GLN A 436 -12.69 -15.09 13.69
C GLN A 436 -14.23 -15.12 13.67
N ARG A 437 -14.88 -15.39 14.81
CA ARG A 437 -16.35 -15.32 14.93
C ARG A 437 -16.89 -13.92 14.65
N MET A 438 -16.18 -12.89 15.08
CA MET A 438 -16.54 -11.50 14.77
C MET A 438 -16.45 -11.24 13.26
N CYS A 439 -15.38 -11.69 12.61
CA CYS A 439 -15.22 -11.59 11.15
C CYS A 439 -16.28 -12.38 10.38
N ASN A 440 -16.66 -13.57 10.85
CA ASN A 440 -17.73 -14.38 10.25
C ASN A 440 -19.08 -13.63 10.21
N ARG A 441 -19.34 -12.68 11.12
CA ARG A 441 -20.55 -11.82 11.06
C ARG A 441 -20.57 -10.89 9.84
N MET A 442 -19.43 -10.59 9.22
CA MET A 442 -19.38 -9.83 7.97
C MET A 442 -19.99 -10.63 6.80
N ASN A 443 -19.95 -11.95 6.86
CA ASN A 443 -20.59 -12.82 5.87
C ASN A 443 -22.07 -13.02 6.17
N ARG A 444 -22.88 -12.00 5.85
CA ARG A 444 -24.34 -12.03 6.05
C ARG A 444 -25.06 -13.11 5.25
N LYS A 445 -24.47 -13.58 4.13
CA LYS A 445 -25.11 -14.57 3.25
C LYS A 445 -24.87 -16.02 3.71
N GLY A 446 -23.88 -16.26 4.57
CA GLY A 446 -23.56 -17.60 5.08
C GLY A 446 -22.89 -18.55 4.08
N PHE A 447 -22.63 -18.10 2.85
CA PHE A 447 -21.88 -18.87 1.85
C PHE A 447 -20.39 -18.67 2.02
N LYS A 448 -19.60 -19.74 2.04
CA LYS A 448 -18.14 -19.67 1.88
C LYS A 448 -17.77 -20.13 0.48
N TYR A 449 -16.63 -19.69 -0.06
CA TYR A 449 -16.12 -20.16 -1.34
C TYR A 449 -14.95 -21.14 -1.13
N ILE A 450 -14.85 -22.16 -1.97
CA ILE A 450 -13.69 -23.05 -2.05
C ILE A 450 -12.94 -22.74 -3.34
N VAL A 451 -11.62 -22.63 -3.23
CA VAL A 451 -10.71 -22.52 -4.37
C VAL A 451 -10.23 -23.93 -4.73
N GLY A 452 -10.51 -24.35 -5.96
CA GLY A 452 -10.07 -25.60 -6.56
C GLY A 452 -9.28 -25.37 -7.84
N GLU A 453 -8.89 -26.46 -8.49
CA GLU A 453 -8.14 -26.44 -9.75
C GLU A 453 -8.82 -27.42 -10.72
N ASP A 454 -9.08 -26.99 -11.96
CA ASP A 454 -9.65 -27.86 -12.98
C ASP A 454 -8.62 -28.83 -13.57
N THR A 455 -9.05 -29.72 -14.46
CA THR A 455 -8.17 -30.70 -15.13
C THR A 455 -7.08 -30.08 -16.00
N TYR A 456 -7.17 -28.78 -16.30
CA TYR A 456 -6.22 -28.03 -17.12
C TYR A 456 -5.30 -27.15 -16.27
N GLY A 457 -5.42 -27.19 -14.95
CA GLY A 457 -4.63 -26.37 -14.03
C GLY A 457 -5.17 -24.96 -13.80
N ASN A 458 -6.42 -24.67 -14.20
CA ASN A 458 -7.04 -23.37 -13.97
C ASN A 458 -7.74 -23.31 -12.62
N GLU A 459 -7.59 -22.18 -11.92
CA GLU A 459 -8.30 -21.90 -10.66
C GLU A 459 -9.82 -21.91 -10.88
N THR A 460 -10.55 -22.71 -10.10
CA THR A 460 -12.01 -22.74 -10.05
C THR A 460 -12.50 -22.33 -8.67
N ILE A 461 -13.60 -21.58 -8.62
CA ILE A 461 -14.19 -21.13 -7.36
C ILE A 461 -15.59 -21.74 -7.26
N THR A 462 -15.81 -22.56 -6.25
CA THR A 462 -17.10 -23.21 -5.98
C THR A 462 -17.67 -22.72 -4.66
N ILE A 463 -18.99 -22.83 -4.48
CA ILE A 463 -19.65 -22.40 -3.26
C ILE A 463 -19.67 -23.56 -2.27
N TYR A 464 -19.05 -23.35 -1.12
CA TYR A 464 -19.22 -24.19 0.04
C TYR A 464 -20.45 -23.76 0.84
N ASN A 465 -21.47 -24.60 0.82
CA ASN A 465 -22.54 -24.50 1.79
C ASN A 465 -23.05 -25.90 2.20
N PRO A 466 -22.62 -26.40 3.37
CA PRO A 466 -23.09 -27.70 3.86
C PRO A 466 -24.54 -27.67 4.39
N GLU A 467 -25.17 -26.50 4.59
CA GLU A 467 -26.52 -26.40 5.17
C GLU A 467 -27.60 -25.85 4.21
N ALA A 468 -27.26 -24.99 3.24
CA ALA A 468 -28.28 -24.42 2.32
C ALA A 468 -28.72 -25.35 1.19
N LEU A 469 -28.08 -26.52 1.05
CA LEU A 469 -28.43 -27.57 0.09
C LEU A 469 -28.92 -28.85 0.76
N VAL A 470 -29.00 -28.88 2.11
CA VAL A 470 -29.55 -30.05 2.81
C VAL A 470 -31.06 -29.92 2.84
N ASP A 471 -31.70 -30.69 1.96
CA ASP A 471 -33.11 -31.01 2.06
C ASP A 471 -33.40 -31.56 3.46
N LYS A 472 -34.26 -30.89 4.23
CA LYS A 472 -35.03 -31.65 5.21
C LYS A 472 -35.87 -32.61 4.37
N LYS A 473 -35.59 -33.92 4.47
CA LYS A 473 -36.48 -34.94 3.91
C LYS A 473 -37.89 -34.66 4.39
N SER A 474 -38.86 -34.55 3.48
CA SER A 474 -40.27 -34.68 3.88
C SER A 474 -40.47 -36.10 4.43
N ASP A 475 -41.53 -36.30 5.22
CA ASP A 475 -41.89 -37.61 5.77
C ASP A 475 -42.07 -38.70 4.68
N ASP A 476 -42.17 -38.29 3.41
CA ASP A 476 -42.36 -39.14 2.22
C ASP A 476 -41.04 -39.53 1.54
N GLY A 477 -39.89 -39.10 2.08
CA GLY A 477 -38.55 -39.47 1.60
C GLY A 477 -38.08 -38.75 0.34
N VAL A 478 -38.86 -37.83 -0.24
CA VAL A 478 -38.46 -37.00 -1.38
C VAL A 478 -37.80 -35.72 -0.87
N ALA A 479 -36.60 -35.45 -1.38
CA ALA A 479 -35.84 -34.25 -1.06
C ALA A 479 -36.47 -33.04 -1.78
N ALA A 480 -37.00 -32.07 -1.04
CA ALA A 480 -37.66 -30.89 -1.59
C ALA A 480 -36.84 -29.62 -1.31
N VAL A 481 -36.44 -28.93 -2.39
CA VAL A 481 -35.68 -27.67 -2.31
C VAL A 481 -36.54 -26.57 -1.68
N HIS A 482 -36.41 -26.39 -0.36
CA HIS A 482 -37.23 -25.46 0.43
C HIS A 482 -36.93 -23.97 0.19
N HIS A 483 -35.85 -23.64 -0.52
CA HIS A 483 -35.45 -22.25 -0.80
C HIS A 483 -35.06 -22.04 -2.28
N PRO A 484 -36.03 -22.01 -3.21
CA PRO A 484 -35.76 -21.84 -4.64
C PRO A 484 -34.99 -20.55 -4.96
N ASP A 485 -35.25 -19.46 -4.25
CA ASP A 485 -34.53 -18.18 -4.43
C ASP A 485 -33.04 -18.31 -4.05
N LYS A 486 -32.72 -19.04 -2.98
CA LYS A 486 -31.33 -19.28 -2.56
C LYS A 486 -30.63 -20.25 -3.52
N ALA A 487 -31.33 -21.25 -4.02
CA ALA A 487 -30.79 -22.17 -5.04
C ALA A 487 -30.49 -21.43 -6.35
N GLN A 488 -31.35 -20.49 -6.75
CA GLN A 488 -31.12 -19.63 -7.92
C GLN A 488 -29.97 -18.64 -7.67
N GLU A 489 -29.83 -18.12 -6.45
CA GLU A 489 -28.70 -17.28 -6.05
C GLU A 489 -27.38 -18.06 -6.02
N VAL A 490 -27.35 -19.30 -5.55
CA VAL A 490 -26.19 -20.21 -5.61
C VAL A 490 -25.82 -20.48 -7.06
N LYS A 491 -26.76 -20.92 -7.91
CA LYS A 491 -26.51 -21.15 -9.35
C LYS A 491 -26.03 -19.90 -10.07
N ARG A 492 -26.54 -18.73 -9.68
CA ARG A 492 -26.04 -17.44 -10.16
C ARG A 492 -24.59 -17.27 -9.71
N LEU A 493 -24.28 -17.37 -8.42
CA LEU A 493 -22.95 -17.14 -7.84
C LEU A 493 -21.89 -18.17 -8.28
N GLU A 494 -22.30 -19.39 -8.65
CA GLU A 494 -21.45 -20.45 -9.24
C GLU A 494 -21.21 -20.26 -10.74
N ASN A 495 -21.96 -19.39 -11.41
CA ASN A 495 -21.80 -19.19 -12.84
C ASN A 495 -20.41 -18.59 -13.12
N PRO A 496 -19.54 -19.27 -13.90
CA PRO A 496 -18.20 -18.78 -14.21
C PRO A 496 -18.21 -17.42 -14.93
N ASN A 497 -19.33 -17.05 -15.59
CA ASN A 497 -19.52 -15.74 -16.23
C ASN A 497 -19.95 -14.62 -15.27
N ASN A 498 -20.08 -14.89 -13.97
CA ASN A 498 -20.19 -13.83 -12.97
C ASN A 498 -18.88 -13.08 -12.75
N PHE A 499 -17.82 -13.36 -13.51
CA PHE A 499 -16.71 -12.44 -13.69
C PHE A 499 -16.40 -12.22 -15.17
#